data_AF-A0A3B0MTE5-F1
#
_entry.id   AF-A0A3B0MTE5-F1
#
_cell.length_a   1.000
_cell.length_b   1.000
_cell.length_c   1.000
_cell.angle_alpha   90.00
_cell.angle_beta   90.00
_cell.angle_gamma   90.00
#
_symmetry.space_group_name_H-M   'P 1'
#
loop_
_entity.id
_entity.type
_entity.pdbx_description
1 polymer ?
#
loop_
_entity_poly.entity_id
_entity_poly.type
_entity_poly.pdbx_seq_one_letter_code
_entity_poly.pdbx_strand_id
1 'polypeptide(L)'
;MFRDLRWGVYVVLKAPNDYAAACFKQDGLPTDTTGRYAAIYKPFHLIGLELSVSVLSVALRHEPTGQTRDWRGDAVAVAKRPLRSGETLDGEGGWTVYARATSAKASKADALLPIGLAHGVTLTRDVAAGEVLRMADVHLNDTSAGAQFHRAMLSG
;
A
#
# COMPACT_ATOMS: atom_id res chain seq x y z
N MET A 1 4.30 30.58 3.41
CA MET A 1 4.91 29.25 3.61
C MET A 1 4.01 28.24 2.93
N PHE A 2 4.48 27.52 1.92
CA PHE A 2 3.64 26.58 1.16
C PHE A 2 3.30 25.36 2.02
N ARG A 3 2.02 24.99 2.08
CA ARG A 3 1.53 23.76 2.76
C ARG A 3 1.60 22.60 1.79
N ASP A 4 2.82 22.16 1.49
CA ASP A 4 3.07 21.09 0.53
C ASP A 4 2.75 19.71 1.13
N LEU A 5 2.04 18.88 0.36
CA LEU A 5 1.68 17.52 0.77
C LEU A 5 2.78 16.49 0.48
N ARG A 6 3.77 16.83 -0.36
CA ARG A 6 4.76 15.89 -0.90
C ARG A 6 5.61 15.18 0.16
N TRP A 7 5.87 15.81 1.31
CA TRP A 7 6.75 15.27 2.36
C TRP A 7 6.00 14.69 3.57
N GLY A 8 4.68 14.84 3.58
CA GLY A 8 3.86 14.64 4.76
C GLY A 8 2.73 13.64 4.53
N VAL A 9 1.81 13.65 5.48
CA VAL A 9 0.55 12.89 5.41
C VAL A 9 -0.60 13.78 5.84
N TYR A 10 -1.80 13.48 5.33
CA TYR A 10 -3.02 14.20 5.69
C TYR A 10 -4.18 13.23 5.87
N VAL A 11 -5.18 13.68 6.63
CA VAL A 11 -6.47 13.00 6.77
C VAL A 11 -7.57 14.01 6.52
N VAL A 12 -8.56 13.62 5.71
CA VAL A 12 -9.79 14.40 5.51
C VAL A 12 -10.88 13.80 6.39
N LEU A 13 -11.47 14.63 7.22
CA LEU A 13 -12.52 14.29 8.18
C LEU A 13 -13.84 14.85 7.67
N LYS A 14 -14.90 14.02 7.67
CA LYS A 14 -16.27 14.48 7.44
C LYS A 14 -16.93 14.78 8.79
N ALA A 15 -17.48 15.98 8.96
CA ALA A 15 -18.27 16.29 10.13
C ALA A 15 -19.48 15.35 10.24
N PRO A 16 -19.83 14.84 11.44
CA PRO A 16 -21.02 14.01 11.63
C PRO A 16 -22.33 14.81 11.64
N ASN A 17 -22.29 16.11 11.96
CA ASN A 17 -23.44 17.01 12.01
C ASN A 17 -23.02 18.46 11.77
N ASP A 18 -24.00 19.37 11.71
CA ASP A 18 -23.77 20.78 11.37
C ASP A 18 -23.04 21.55 12.47
N TYR A 19 -23.26 21.14 13.72
CA TYR A 19 -22.50 21.68 14.86
C TYR A 19 -21.00 21.40 14.70
N ALA A 20 -20.60 20.15 14.44
CA ALA A 20 -19.21 19.78 14.23
C ALA A 20 -18.59 20.44 12.99
N ALA A 21 -19.37 20.63 11.92
CA ALA A 21 -18.92 21.37 10.74
C ALA A 21 -18.64 22.85 11.07
N ALA A 22 -19.47 23.48 11.90
CA ALA A 22 -19.23 24.83 12.40
C ALA A 22 -17.94 24.91 13.24
N CYS A 23 -17.71 23.91 14.12
CA CYS A 23 -16.48 23.83 14.91
C CYS A 23 -15.23 23.81 14.03
N PHE A 24 -15.21 23.07 12.91
CA PHE A 24 -14.05 23.05 12.01
C PHE A 24 -13.60 24.45 11.58
N LYS A 25 -14.56 25.33 11.23
CA LYS A 25 -14.27 26.70 10.81
C LYS A 25 -13.88 27.59 12.00
N GLN A 26 -14.58 27.46 13.12
CA GLN A 26 -14.32 28.23 14.34
C GLN A 26 -12.92 27.95 14.91
N ASP A 27 -12.48 26.69 14.84
CA ASP A 27 -11.17 26.23 15.31
C ASP A 27 -10.06 26.46 14.27
N GLY A 28 -10.39 27.02 13.11
CA GLY A 28 -9.44 27.40 12.08
C GLY A 28 -8.88 26.24 11.25
N LEU A 29 -9.57 25.09 11.21
CA LEU A 29 -9.19 24.00 10.31
C LEU A 29 -9.41 24.41 8.85
N PRO A 30 -8.49 24.01 7.93
CA PRO A 30 -8.74 24.08 6.50
C PRO A 30 -9.97 23.25 6.15
N THR A 31 -10.96 23.88 5.51
CA THR A 31 -12.21 23.24 5.12
C THR A 31 -12.45 23.35 3.62
N ASP A 32 -13.28 22.45 3.08
CA ASP A 32 -13.82 22.57 1.74
C ASP A 32 -14.85 23.72 1.66
N THR A 33 -15.37 24.02 0.47
CA THR A 33 -16.33 25.11 0.27
C THR A 33 -17.64 24.92 1.03
N THR A 34 -18.01 23.68 1.38
CA THR A 34 -19.21 23.39 2.17
C THR A 34 -18.99 23.53 3.68
N GLY A 35 -17.74 23.54 4.15
CA GLY A 35 -17.40 23.44 5.57
C GLY A 35 -17.61 22.05 6.18
N ARG A 36 -18.11 21.07 5.40
CA ARG A 36 -18.45 19.73 5.91
C ARG A 36 -17.22 18.84 6.05
N TYR A 37 -16.16 19.12 5.30
CA TYR A 37 -14.93 18.36 5.30
C TYR A 37 -13.77 19.25 5.76
N ALA A 38 -12.96 18.74 6.68
CA ALA A 38 -11.76 19.40 7.16
C ALA A 38 -10.53 18.52 6.96
N ALA A 39 -9.37 19.15 6.74
CA ALA A 39 -8.10 18.44 6.61
C ALA A 39 -7.17 18.74 7.79
N ILE A 40 -6.61 17.67 8.38
CA ILE A 40 -5.45 17.75 9.26
C ILE A 40 -4.23 17.23 8.50
N TYR A 41 -3.08 17.89 8.65
CA TYR A 41 -1.86 17.52 7.94
C TYR A 41 -0.63 17.56 8.85
N LYS A 42 0.25 16.56 8.73
CA LYS A 42 1.60 16.56 9.27
C LYS A 42 2.55 16.84 8.08
N PRO A 43 3.25 17.98 8.03
CA PRO A 43 3.95 18.43 6.82
C PRO A 43 5.19 17.59 6.44
N PHE A 44 5.72 16.81 7.39
CA PHE A 44 6.92 16.01 7.18
C PHE A 44 6.79 14.64 7.86
N HIS A 45 7.33 13.60 7.25
CA HIS A 45 7.64 12.33 7.88
C HIS A 45 9.14 12.09 7.81
N LEU A 46 9.79 11.87 8.96
CA LEU A 46 11.26 11.83 9.04
C LEU A 46 11.85 10.41 8.85
N ILE A 47 11.04 9.46 8.37
CA ILE A 47 11.44 8.10 8.00
C ILE A 47 12.26 7.44 9.13
N GLY A 48 13.56 7.23 8.93
CA GLY A 48 14.44 6.56 9.89
C GLY A 48 14.66 7.34 11.18
N LEU A 49 14.54 8.67 11.17
CA LEU A 49 14.71 9.50 12.38
C LEU A 49 13.53 9.34 13.36
N GLU A 50 12.36 8.89 12.88
CA GLU A 50 11.20 8.60 13.72
C GLU A 50 11.19 7.15 14.26
N LEU A 51 12.10 6.27 13.81
CA LEU A 51 12.11 4.86 14.18
C LEU A 51 12.31 4.63 15.69
N SER A 52 13.13 5.45 16.35
CA SER A 52 13.42 5.32 17.79
C SER A 52 12.15 5.47 18.65
N VAL A 53 11.15 6.23 18.21
CA VAL A 53 9.86 6.37 18.89
C VAL A 53 9.14 5.02 18.95
N SER A 54 9.12 4.28 17.84
CA SER A 54 8.53 2.93 17.78
C SER A 54 9.26 1.94 18.68
N VAL A 55 10.60 1.99 18.69
CA VAL A 55 11.43 1.14 19.57
C VAL A 55 11.12 1.41 21.04
N LEU A 56 11.07 2.68 21.44
CA LEU A 56 10.74 3.07 22.82
C LEU A 56 9.30 2.73 23.19
N SER A 57 8.34 2.88 22.27
CA SER A 57 6.94 2.49 22.50
C SER A 57 6.82 1.01 22.83
N VAL A 58 7.48 0.14 22.07
CA VAL A 58 7.47 -1.30 22.34
C VAL A 58 8.22 -1.64 23.61
N ALA A 59 9.40 -1.04 23.84
CA ALA A 59 10.25 -1.38 24.99
C ALA A 59 9.68 -0.89 26.33
N LEU A 60 9.07 0.30 26.37
CA LEU A 60 8.61 0.94 27.61
C LEU A 60 7.11 0.76 27.86
N ARG A 61 6.31 0.61 26.79
CA ARG A 61 4.85 0.55 26.90
C ARG A 61 4.26 -0.76 26.38
N HIS A 62 5.06 -1.62 25.73
CA HIS A 62 4.58 -2.82 25.06
C HIS A 62 3.50 -2.54 24.01
N GLU A 63 3.56 -1.38 23.36
CA GLU A 63 2.57 -0.92 22.39
C GLU A 63 3.17 -0.75 20.99
N PRO A 64 2.59 -1.35 19.93
CA PRO A 64 3.00 -1.10 18.56
C PRO A 64 2.54 0.29 18.09
N THR A 65 3.38 0.99 17.35
CA THR A 65 3.01 2.27 16.70
C THR A 65 2.24 2.09 15.39
N GLY A 66 2.15 0.86 14.89
CA GLY A 66 1.32 0.45 13.76
C GLY A 66 1.25 -1.07 13.65
N GLN A 67 0.06 -1.60 13.37
CA GLN A 67 -0.16 -3.04 13.14
C GLN A 67 -1.31 -3.24 12.15
N THR A 68 -1.26 -4.32 11.37
CA THR A 68 -2.36 -4.72 10.49
C THR A 68 -3.45 -5.40 11.32
N ARG A 69 -4.71 -5.19 10.92
CA ARG A 69 -5.89 -5.86 11.52
C ARG A 69 -6.45 -6.93 10.59
N ASP A 70 -6.65 -6.54 9.33
CA ASP A 70 -7.13 -7.41 8.26
C ASP A 70 -6.34 -7.12 6.97
N TRP A 71 -6.34 -8.09 6.05
CA TRP A 71 -5.91 -7.85 4.67
C TRP A 71 -7.06 -7.26 3.85
N ARG A 72 -7.06 -5.92 3.69
CA ARG A 72 -8.11 -5.18 2.95
C ARG A 72 -7.66 -4.71 1.57
N GLY A 73 -6.37 -4.48 1.39
CA GLY A 73 -5.76 -4.01 0.15
C GLY A 73 -4.52 -4.80 -0.18
N ASP A 74 -4.13 -4.76 -1.45
CA ASP A 74 -2.97 -5.46 -1.97
C ASP A 74 -2.20 -4.57 -2.97
N ALA A 75 -0.92 -4.84 -3.12
CA ALA A 75 -0.03 -4.21 -4.09
C ALA A 75 0.41 -5.26 -5.11
N VAL A 76 -0.23 -5.27 -6.28
CA VAL A 76 -0.05 -6.30 -7.30
C VAL A 76 0.93 -5.87 -8.37
N ALA A 77 1.63 -6.83 -8.97
CA ALA A 77 2.60 -6.59 -10.02
C ALA A 77 1.91 -6.28 -11.36
N VAL A 78 2.34 -5.18 -11.99
CA VAL A 78 1.89 -4.76 -13.33
C VAL A 78 3.09 -4.63 -14.24
N ALA A 79 3.03 -5.22 -15.43
CA ALA A 79 4.11 -5.17 -16.40
C ALA A 79 4.36 -3.74 -16.88
N LYS A 80 5.63 -3.30 -16.86
CA LYS A 80 6.06 -1.98 -17.36
C LYS A 80 6.18 -1.94 -18.89
N ARG A 81 6.47 -3.09 -19.49
CA ARG A 81 6.71 -3.30 -20.92
C ARG A 81 6.17 -4.66 -21.35
N PRO A 82 6.13 -4.99 -22.65
CA PRO A 82 5.89 -6.36 -23.07
C PRO A 82 7.01 -7.26 -22.50
N LEU A 83 6.61 -8.38 -21.92
CA LEU A 83 7.48 -9.40 -21.34
C LEU A 83 7.21 -10.73 -22.06
N ARG A 84 8.26 -11.52 -22.28
CA ARG A 84 8.21 -12.81 -22.94
C ARG A 84 8.26 -13.95 -21.94
N SER A 85 7.65 -15.06 -22.32
CA SER A 85 7.81 -16.34 -21.63
C SER A 85 9.29 -16.66 -21.41
N GLY A 86 9.64 -17.12 -20.21
CA GLY A 86 11.01 -17.42 -19.81
C GLY A 86 11.83 -16.21 -19.34
N GLU A 87 11.35 -14.97 -19.48
CA GLU A 87 11.99 -13.83 -18.84
C GLU A 87 11.82 -13.88 -17.31
N THR A 88 12.85 -13.46 -16.58
CA THR A 88 12.81 -13.34 -15.12
C THR A 88 12.44 -11.91 -14.73
N LEU A 89 11.46 -11.79 -13.84
CA LEU A 89 11.06 -10.52 -13.26
C LEU A 89 12.12 -10.01 -12.29
N ASP A 90 12.50 -8.74 -12.41
CA ASP A 90 13.45 -8.07 -11.53
C ASP A 90 12.78 -7.41 -10.30
N GLY A 91 11.45 -7.49 -10.20
CA GLY A 91 10.68 -7.10 -9.01
C GLY A 91 10.49 -5.59 -8.81
N GLU A 92 10.23 -5.19 -7.56
CA GLU A 92 10.02 -3.79 -7.18
C GLU A 92 11.28 -2.94 -7.49
N GLY A 93 11.07 -1.72 -8.01
CA GLY A 93 12.17 -0.80 -8.35
C GLY A 93 12.93 -1.13 -9.64
N GLY A 94 12.69 -2.31 -10.24
CA GLY A 94 13.34 -2.74 -11.48
C GLY A 94 12.69 -2.19 -12.77
N TRP A 95 12.88 -2.91 -13.88
CA TRP A 95 12.41 -2.54 -15.22
C TRP A 95 11.22 -3.38 -15.70
N THR A 96 10.92 -4.51 -15.05
CA THR A 96 9.88 -5.45 -15.51
C THR A 96 8.50 -5.09 -14.99
N VAL A 97 8.37 -4.72 -13.71
CA VAL A 97 7.07 -4.49 -13.06
C VAL A 97 7.03 -3.25 -12.16
N TYR A 98 5.83 -2.72 -11.90
CA TYR A 98 5.54 -1.76 -10.84
C TYR A 98 4.34 -2.22 -10.01
N ALA A 99 4.17 -1.63 -8.82
CA ALA A 99 3.07 -1.95 -7.91
C ALA A 99 1.82 -1.14 -8.26
N ARG A 100 0.66 -1.81 -8.28
CA ARG A 100 -0.64 -1.14 -8.33
C ARG A 100 -1.49 -1.56 -7.15
N ALA A 101 -2.06 -0.58 -6.45
CA ALA A 101 -2.99 -0.83 -5.36
C ALA A 101 -4.30 -1.45 -5.89
N THR A 102 -4.80 -2.47 -5.21
CA THR A 102 -6.11 -3.08 -5.44
C THR A 102 -6.74 -3.51 -4.12
N SER A 103 -8.02 -3.89 -4.14
CA SER A 103 -8.64 -4.52 -2.97
C SER A 103 -8.13 -5.95 -2.80
N ALA A 104 -7.96 -6.39 -1.55
CA ALA A 104 -7.61 -7.78 -1.25
C ALA A 104 -8.64 -8.77 -1.83
N LYS A 105 -9.92 -8.38 -1.86
CA LYS A 105 -11.01 -9.17 -2.49
C LYS A 105 -10.73 -9.44 -3.97
N ALA A 106 -10.38 -8.40 -4.73
CA ALA A 106 -10.07 -8.54 -6.16
C ALA A 106 -8.77 -9.35 -6.36
N SER A 107 -7.75 -9.09 -5.54
CA SER A 107 -6.49 -9.86 -5.59
C SER A 107 -6.71 -11.35 -5.39
N LYS A 108 -7.48 -11.72 -4.37
CA LYS A 108 -7.85 -13.12 -4.07
C LYS A 108 -8.69 -13.75 -5.19
N ALA A 109 -9.70 -13.02 -5.70
CA ALA A 109 -10.60 -13.54 -6.73
C ALA A 109 -9.90 -13.83 -8.06
N ASP A 110 -8.98 -12.95 -8.47
CA ASP A 110 -8.28 -13.05 -9.75
C ASP A 110 -6.90 -13.73 -9.65
N ALA A 111 -6.55 -14.23 -8.45
CA ALA A 111 -5.24 -14.79 -8.12
C ALA A 111 -4.08 -13.91 -8.61
N LEU A 112 -4.14 -12.61 -8.31
CA LEU A 112 -3.13 -11.65 -8.74
C LEU A 112 -1.80 -11.91 -8.03
N LEU A 113 -0.68 -11.65 -8.72
CA LEU A 113 0.67 -11.77 -8.17
C LEU A 113 1.00 -10.53 -7.33
N PRO A 114 1.18 -10.65 -6.00
CA PRO A 114 1.67 -9.54 -5.18
C PRO A 114 3.08 -9.15 -5.61
N ILE A 115 3.39 -7.86 -5.70
CA ILE A 115 4.72 -7.41 -6.16
C ILE A 115 5.85 -7.87 -5.25
N GLY A 116 5.58 -8.05 -3.95
CA GLY A 116 6.55 -8.59 -2.99
C GLY A 116 6.98 -10.03 -3.29
N LEU A 117 6.25 -10.75 -4.17
CA LEU A 117 6.58 -12.09 -4.65
C LEU A 117 7.14 -12.10 -6.08
N ALA A 118 7.26 -10.94 -6.73
CA ALA A 118 7.62 -10.83 -8.14
C ALA A 118 9.14 -10.75 -8.39
N HIS A 119 9.98 -10.73 -7.36
CA HIS A 119 11.43 -10.65 -7.55
C HIS A 119 12.04 -12.03 -7.83
N GLY A 120 12.78 -12.15 -8.93
CA GLY A 120 13.52 -13.36 -9.28
C GLY A 120 12.67 -14.53 -9.76
N VAL A 121 11.40 -14.28 -10.13
CA VAL A 121 10.49 -15.32 -10.64
C VAL A 121 10.42 -15.28 -12.16
N THR A 122 10.34 -16.46 -12.80
CA THR A 122 10.35 -16.61 -14.25
C THR A 122 8.94 -16.68 -14.82
N LEU A 123 8.67 -15.99 -15.92
CA LEU A 123 7.38 -16.00 -16.60
C LEU A 123 7.09 -17.33 -17.30
N THR A 124 5.83 -17.77 -17.26
CA THR A 124 5.32 -18.97 -17.92
C THR A 124 4.69 -18.69 -19.29
N ARG A 125 4.42 -17.41 -19.58
CA ARG A 125 3.83 -16.93 -20.83
C ARG A 125 4.25 -15.49 -21.13
N ASP A 126 3.95 -15.05 -22.34
CA ASP A 126 4.04 -13.64 -22.72
C ASP A 126 2.99 -12.81 -21.96
N VAL A 127 3.38 -11.59 -21.55
CA VAL A 127 2.56 -10.62 -20.81
C VAL A 127 2.67 -9.26 -21.49
N ALA A 128 1.53 -8.61 -21.75
CA ALA A 128 1.50 -7.31 -22.39
C ALA A 128 1.88 -6.17 -21.43
N ALA A 129 2.37 -5.05 -21.96
CA ALA A 129 2.61 -3.86 -21.14
C ALA A 129 1.30 -3.38 -20.48
N GLY A 130 1.36 -3.04 -19.19
CA GLY A 130 0.20 -2.59 -18.41
C GLY A 130 -0.72 -3.71 -17.91
N GLU A 131 -0.45 -4.97 -18.29
CA GLU A 131 -1.19 -6.13 -17.81
C GLU A 131 -0.82 -6.44 -16.34
N VAL A 132 -1.82 -6.82 -15.54
CA VAL A 132 -1.62 -7.28 -14.16
C VAL A 132 -1.23 -8.74 -14.20
N LEU A 133 -0.13 -9.08 -13.54
CA LEU A 133 0.33 -10.46 -13.48
C LEU A 133 -0.51 -11.26 -12.47
N ARG A 134 -0.74 -12.52 -12.80
CA ARG A 134 -1.36 -13.53 -11.94
C ARG A 134 -0.31 -14.49 -11.40
N MET A 135 -0.67 -15.18 -10.32
CA MET A 135 0.15 -16.25 -9.75
C MET A 135 0.50 -17.33 -10.77
N ALA A 136 -0.40 -17.63 -11.72
CA ALA A 136 -0.19 -18.62 -12.77
C ALA A 136 0.76 -18.15 -13.90
N ASP A 137 1.04 -16.84 -13.99
CA ASP A 137 1.90 -16.28 -15.04
C ASP A 137 3.39 -16.46 -14.71
N VAL A 138 3.72 -16.98 -13.52
CA VAL A 138 5.10 -17.14 -13.04
C VAL A 138 5.35 -18.51 -12.42
N HIS A 139 6.59 -18.96 -12.51
CA HIS A 139 7.12 -20.06 -11.71
C HIS A 139 7.50 -19.54 -10.32
N LEU A 140 6.54 -19.55 -9.40
CA LEU A 140 6.77 -19.15 -8.02
C LEU A 140 7.37 -20.31 -7.21
N ASN A 141 8.45 -20.05 -6.46
CA ASN A 141 8.94 -21.00 -5.47
C ASN A 141 8.05 -20.96 -4.22
N ASP A 142 7.15 -21.94 -4.15
CA ASP A 142 6.16 -22.10 -3.10
C ASP A 142 6.71 -22.42 -1.70
N THR A 143 8.03 -22.61 -1.58
CA THR A 143 8.71 -22.85 -0.29
C THR A 143 9.24 -21.57 0.37
N SER A 144 9.23 -20.43 -0.32
CA SER A 144 9.66 -19.16 0.27
C SER A 144 8.72 -18.72 1.40
N ALA A 145 9.27 -18.09 2.44
CA ALA A 145 8.48 -17.58 3.57
C ALA A 145 7.38 -16.60 3.11
N GLY A 146 7.68 -15.77 2.10
CA GLY A 146 6.71 -14.85 1.50
C GLY A 146 5.54 -15.58 0.84
N ALA A 147 5.82 -16.62 0.04
CA ALA A 147 4.78 -17.41 -0.61
C ALA A 147 3.92 -18.18 0.42
N GLN A 148 4.54 -18.74 1.46
CA GLN A 148 3.83 -19.40 2.55
C GLN A 148 2.92 -18.44 3.33
N PHE A 149 3.43 -17.24 3.65
CA PHE A 149 2.65 -16.21 4.34
C PHE A 149 1.45 -15.75 3.51
N HIS A 150 1.67 -15.47 2.22
CA HIS A 150 0.58 -15.12 1.31
C HIS A 150 -0.48 -16.22 1.24
N ARG A 151 -0.07 -17.49 1.16
CA ARG A 151 -1.01 -18.63 1.16
C ARG A 151 -1.83 -18.69 2.45
N ALA A 152 -1.22 -18.44 3.61
CA ALA A 152 -1.93 -18.37 4.88
C ALA A 152 -2.95 -17.22 4.89
N MET A 153 -2.61 -16.04 4.33
CA MET A 153 -3.54 -14.92 4.18
C MET A 153 -4.76 -15.26 3.31
N LEU A 154 -4.62 -16.13 2.30
CA LEU A 154 -5.73 -16.57 1.46
C LEU A 154 -6.69 -17.52 2.19
N SER A 155 -6.24 -18.22 3.23
CA SER A 155 -7.08 -19.14 4.02
C SER A 155 -7.93 -18.47 5.11
N GLY A 156 -7.62 -17.22 5.45
CA GLY A 156 -8.46 -16.35 6.29
C GLY A 156 -9.56 -15.65 5.48
#